data_AF-A0A1X0R5V2-F1
#
_entry.id   AF-A0A1X0R5V2-F1
#
_cell.length_a   1.000
_cell.length_b   1.000
_cell.length_c   1.000
_cell.angle_alpha   90.00
_cell.angle_beta   90.00
_cell.angle_gamma   90.00
#
_symmetry.space_group_name_H-M   'P 1'
#
loop_
_entity.id
_entity.type
_entity.pdbx_description
1 polymer ?
#
loop_
_entity_poly.entity_id
_entity_poly.type
_entity_poly.pdbx_seq_one_letter_code
_entity_poly.pdbx_strand_id
1 'polypeptide(L)'
;MTSDARHETLHVAKCLIDMLPLGKEKEMLPSLSKRIKQLYNNMCFSPRLFAQFLTEHVEKSILGRLFELYYILSVLLRDTLAIRLHLILQMMDSDTLNAALYELFAYREDIGKAYVMSLSNEQSDEFFMKDSKYFLNNDTVRLERIKRLYYVLQRPDTNRKSCIGRLLLMVFYETIERAKKDILCHSNHGNHEKDFIFQYLASWFFEFNQDSTMTMTEFTIEVLQLASEAESDIVPDIGILLFIYSSGCRQLVAEGRDMLRIFDIMDWITKGTIDILEKGDSTGSLAVLLAFAQITLHFIHTDLSYSTWFENTFSNLKTTTLTKRGHGVLLKTLEDMIPYEIPSVLQIHGKALLNHTHDTLFIRLIRKRLLELGVDNSLKKYPSVFNQPLQTSSSTASNAVEDQVTLAVESFVKKNGVIPTTVLQNFVFRRQWFIATFLPSLFSWNTNDSTLMSAKHQLILALKEKGKIPESIYNEYINK
;
A
#
# COMPACT_ATOMS: atom_id res chain seq x y z
N MET A 1 53.31 -14.19 0.00
CA MET A 1 53.62 -13.54 1.30
C MET A 1 54.69 -14.34 2.00
N THR A 2 55.66 -13.67 2.60
CA THR A 2 56.61 -14.28 3.53
C THR A 2 55.90 -14.65 4.85
N SER A 3 56.47 -15.59 5.63
CA SER A 3 55.93 -15.97 6.94
C SER A 3 55.76 -14.76 7.88
N ASP A 4 56.71 -13.83 7.83
CA ASP A 4 56.70 -12.62 8.66
C ASP A 4 55.59 -11.64 8.29
N ALA A 5 55.32 -11.44 7.00
CA ALA A 5 54.20 -10.61 6.54
C ALA A 5 52.83 -11.17 6.98
N ARG A 6 52.72 -12.52 7.04
CA ARG A 6 51.52 -13.19 7.57
C ARG A 6 51.35 -12.89 9.05
N HIS A 7 52.42 -13.02 9.83
CA HIS A 7 52.42 -12.76 11.26
C HIS A 7 52.02 -11.31 11.58
N GLU A 8 52.60 -10.34 10.89
CA GLU A 8 52.29 -8.91 11.07
C GLU A 8 50.83 -8.58 10.76
N THR A 9 50.27 -9.13 9.66
CA THR A 9 48.86 -8.94 9.32
C THR A 9 47.93 -9.48 10.41
N LEU A 10 48.22 -10.68 10.92
CA LEU A 10 47.43 -11.32 11.98
C LEU A 10 47.56 -10.59 13.32
N HIS A 11 48.75 -10.06 13.62
CA HIS A 11 48.97 -9.28 14.84
C HIS A 11 48.09 -8.03 14.85
N VAL A 12 48.06 -7.27 13.76
CA VAL A 12 47.18 -6.10 13.63
C VAL A 12 45.70 -6.48 13.70
N ALA A 13 45.31 -7.61 13.09
CA ALA A 13 43.93 -8.10 13.17
C ALA A 13 43.53 -8.43 14.61
N LYS A 14 44.41 -9.10 15.37
CA LYS A 14 44.22 -9.36 16.80
C LYS A 14 44.09 -8.07 17.61
N CYS A 15 44.92 -7.06 17.35
CA CYS A 15 44.77 -5.76 18.01
C CYS A 15 43.39 -5.13 17.79
N LEU A 16 42.79 -5.31 16.60
CA LEU A 16 41.42 -4.82 16.36
C LEU A 16 40.37 -5.59 17.17
N ILE A 17 40.52 -6.91 17.31
CA ILE A 17 39.62 -7.74 18.12
C ILE A 17 39.72 -7.36 19.60
N ASP A 18 40.95 -7.24 20.12
CA ASP A 18 41.21 -6.88 21.51
C ASP A 18 40.64 -5.48 21.86
N MET A 19 40.42 -4.61 20.87
CA MET A 19 39.78 -3.30 21.06
C MET A 19 38.25 -3.34 21.19
N LEU A 20 37.57 -4.36 20.66
CA LEU A 20 36.10 -4.45 20.65
C LEU A 20 35.46 -4.25 22.03
N PRO A 21 35.99 -4.81 23.15
CA PRO A 21 35.41 -4.62 24.48
C PRO A 21 35.88 -3.36 25.22
N LEU A 22 36.88 -2.62 24.73
CA LEU A 22 37.63 -1.64 25.54
C LEU A 22 37.09 -0.20 25.50
N GLY A 23 36.29 0.20 24.50
CA GLY A 23 35.73 1.55 24.42
C GLY A 23 36.74 2.69 24.20
N LYS A 24 37.99 2.37 23.80
CA LYS A 24 39.11 3.33 23.66
C LYS A 24 39.47 3.67 22.21
N GLU A 25 38.49 3.65 21.31
CA GLU A 25 38.79 3.61 19.87
C GLU A 25 39.38 4.92 19.34
N LYS A 26 39.01 6.06 19.94
CA LYS A 26 39.54 7.38 19.56
C LYS A 26 41.05 7.47 19.71
N GLU A 27 41.64 6.76 20.67
CA GLU A 27 43.08 6.77 20.92
C GLU A 27 43.80 5.70 20.09
N MET A 28 43.21 4.52 19.96
CA MET A 28 43.90 3.36 19.41
C MET A 28 43.76 3.21 17.88
N LEU A 29 42.61 3.57 17.28
CA LEU A 29 42.39 3.44 15.83
C LEU A 29 43.36 4.28 14.98
N PRO A 30 43.72 5.53 15.34
CA PRO A 30 44.72 6.29 14.58
C PRO A 30 46.10 5.62 14.58
N SER A 31 46.50 5.05 15.71
CA SER A 31 47.77 4.31 15.84
C SER A 31 47.76 3.04 14.98
N LEU A 32 46.67 2.26 15.07
CA LEU A 32 46.49 1.06 14.26
C LEU A 32 46.47 1.38 12.75
N SER A 33 45.77 2.45 12.36
CA SER A 33 45.75 2.94 10.97
C SER A 33 47.17 3.25 10.48
N LYS A 34 47.98 3.99 11.25
CA LYS A 34 49.37 4.30 10.88
C LYS A 34 50.20 3.03 10.69
N ARG A 35 50.05 2.03 11.56
CA ARG A 35 50.73 0.74 11.45
C ARG A 35 50.31 -0.01 10.18
N ILE A 36 49.02 -0.06 9.87
CA ILE A 36 48.51 -0.69 8.64
C ILE A 36 49.05 0.00 7.40
N LYS A 37 49.07 1.35 7.35
CA LYS A 37 49.65 2.09 6.22
C LYS A 37 51.11 1.72 5.98
N GLN A 38 51.90 1.63 7.05
CA GLN A 38 53.31 1.21 6.98
C GLN A 38 53.45 -0.21 6.43
N LEU A 39 52.70 -1.17 6.99
CA LEU A 39 52.74 -2.56 6.54
C LEU A 39 52.27 -2.70 5.09
N TYR A 40 51.25 -1.96 4.68
CA TYR A 40 50.74 -1.97 3.31
C TYR A 40 51.75 -1.40 2.32
N ASN A 41 52.36 -0.25 2.62
CA ASN A 41 53.39 0.36 1.79
C ASN A 41 54.64 -0.54 1.64
N ASN A 42 54.92 -1.36 2.66
CA ASN A 42 56.02 -2.33 2.63
C ASN A 42 55.61 -3.69 2.01
N MET A 43 54.41 -3.83 1.45
CA MET A 43 53.89 -5.08 0.88
C MET A 43 53.82 -6.24 1.91
N CYS A 44 53.73 -5.90 3.20
CA CYS A 44 53.64 -6.85 4.32
C CYS A 44 52.22 -7.01 4.87
N PHE A 45 51.23 -6.27 4.36
CA PHE A 45 49.84 -6.37 4.79
C PHE A 45 48.98 -7.12 3.77
N SER A 46 48.20 -8.09 4.23
CA SER A 46 47.18 -8.76 3.40
C SER A 46 45.77 -8.37 3.83
N PRO A 47 45.05 -7.57 3.01
CA PRO A 47 43.67 -7.19 3.28
C PRO A 47 42.74 -8.40 3.44
N ARG A 48 42.94 -9.45 2.63
CA ARG A 48 42.13 -10.67 2.67
C ARG A 48 42.34 -11.47 3.95
N LEU A 49 43.61 -11.67 4.33
CA LEU A 49 43.94 -12.41 5.54
C LEU A 49 43.46 -11.65 6.79
N PHE A 50 43.58 -10.31 6.77
CA PHE A 50 43.05 -9.46 7.83
C PHE A 50 41.54 -9.64 7.98
N ALA A 51 40.78 -9.50 6.89
CA ALA A 51 39.33 -9.68 6.91
C ALA A 51 38.92 -11.09 7.37
N GLN A 52 39.56 -12.14 6.84
CA GLN A 52 39.29 -13.53 7.21
C GLN A 52 39.54 -13.79 8.70
N PHE A 53 40.63 -13.27 9.25
CA PHE A 53 40.92 -13.46 10.67
C PHE A 53 39.84 -12.84 11.56
N LEU A 54 39.37 -11.65 11.22
CA LEU A 54 38.30 -10.98 11.96
C LEU A 54 36.99 -11.77 11.92
N THR A 55 36.63 -12.33 10.76
CA THR A 55 35.37 -13.09 10.63
C THR A 55 35.40 -14.42 11.37
N GLU A 56 36.57 -15.05 11.53
CA GLU A 56 36.72 -16.33 12.21
C GLU A 56 36.80 -16.21 13.75
N HIS A 57 37.25 -15.06 14.27
CA HIS A 57 37.62 -14.91 15.69
C HIS A 57 36.73 -13.94 16.48
N VAL A 58 35.69 -13.38 15.86
CA VAL A 58 34.75 -12.45 16.51
C VAL A 58 33.40 -13.14 16.72
N GLU A 59 32.89 -13.08 17.96
CA GLU A 59 31.58 -13.64 18.29
C GLU A 59 30.42 -12.91 17.58
N LYS A 60 29.35 -13.64 17.29
CA LYS A 60 28.18 -13.08 16.57
C LYS A 60 27.53 -11.88 17.28
N SER A 61 27.61 -11.84 18.61
CA SER A 61 27.03 -10.80 19.48
C SER A 61 27.70 -9.44 19.38
N ILE A 62 28.91 -9.36 18.80
CA ILE A 62 29.73 -8.14 18.71
C ILE A 62 30.07 -7.78 17.25
N LEU A 63 29.39 -8.41 16.28
CA LEU A 63 29.65 -8.19 14.86
C LEU A 63 29.26 -6.80 14.37
N GLY A 64 28.16 -6.22 14.90
CA GLY A 64 27.85 -4.83 14.59
C GLY A 64 29.00 -3.90 14.98
N ARG A 65 29.57 -4.12 16.17
CA ARG A 65 30.71 -3.32 16.66
C ARG A 65 31.94 -3.51 15.79
N LEU A 66 32.23 -4.74 15.36
CA LEU A 66 33.29 -5.01 14.40
C LEU A 66 33.10 -4.22 13.10
N PHE A 67 31.89 -4.18 12.57
CA PHE A 67 31.58 -3.43 11.34
C PHE A 67 31.80 -1.93 11.52
N GLU A 68 31.39 -1.38 12.67
CA GLU A 68 31.66 0.02 12.98
C GLU A 68 33.17 0.33 13.00
N LEU A 69 33.97 -0.47 13.72
CA LEU A 69 35.41 -0.22 13.80
C LEU A 69 36.11 -0.44 12.47
N TYR A 70 35.73 -1.48 11.74
CA TYR A 70 36.26 -1.78 10.41
C TYR A 70 35.92 -0.66 9.42
N TYR A 71 34.72 -0.09 9.48
CA TYR A 71 34.35 1.08 8.69
C TYR A 71 35.21 2.30 9.03
N ILE A 72 35.33 2.67 10.31
CA ILE A 72 36.14 3.83 10.73
C ILE A 72 37.58 3.65 10.26
N LEU A 73 38.13 2.44 10.42
CA LEU A 73 39.47 2.12 9.97
C LEU A 73 39.61 2.22 8.44
N SER A 74 38.61 1.79 7.68
CA SER A 74 38.57 1.95 6.22
C SER A 74 38.57 3.43 5.79
N VAL A 75 37.90 4.31 6.54
CA VAL A 75 37.89 5.75 6.30
C VAL A 75 39.26 6.37 6.58
N LEU A 76 39.90 6.00 7.70
CA LEU A 76 41.24 6.45 8.04
C LEU A 76 42.32 5.98 7.03
N LEU A 77 42.06 4.85 6.35
CA LEU A 77 42.93 4.22 5.37
C LEU A 77 42.52 4.48 3.91
N ARG A 78 41.61 5.43 3.66
CA ARG A 78 41.04 5.70 2.33
C ARG A 78 42.11 5.98 1.26
N ASP A 79 43.24 6.55 1.64
CA ASP A 79 44.40 6.85 0.79
C ASP A 79 45.19 5.61 0.33
N THR A 80 45.16 4.53 1.10
CA THR A 80 45.92 3.30 0.81
C THR A 80 45.07 2.19 0.21
N LEU A 81 43.73 2.25 0.34
CA LEU A 81 42.81 1.18 -0.04
C LEU A 81 43.13 -0.19 0.60
N ALA A 82 43.93 -0.19 1.68
CA ALA A 82 44.37 -1.37 2.39
C ALA A 82 43.18 -2.12 3.03
N ILE A 83 42.13 -1.40 3.40
CA ILE A 83 40.90 -1.95 3.96
C ILE A 83 39.72 -1.49 3.11
N ARG A 84 38.92 -2.45 2.64
CA ARG A 84 37.70 -2.20 1.86
C ARG A 84 36.53 -2.94 2.48
N LEU A 85 35.37 -2.29 2.51
CA LEU A 85 34.15 -2.86 3.10
C LEU A 85 33.75 -4.18 2.41
N HIS A 86 33.87 -4.27 1.08
CA HIS A 86 33.54 -5.50 0.34
C HIS A 86 34.31 -6.74 0.82
N LEU A 87 35.51 -6.60 1.43
CA LEU A 87 36.35 -7.75 1.77
C LEU A 87 35.76 -8.51 2.95
N ILE A 88 35.33 -7.79 3.99
CA ILE A 88 34.73 -8.44 5.16
C ILE A 88 33.35 -9.01 4.80
N LEU A 89 32.60 -8.34 3.90
CA LEU A 89 31.31 -8.80 3.41
C LEU A 89 31.41 -10.13 2.65
N GLN A 90 32.47 -10.36 1.88
CA GLN A 90 32.68 -11.60 1.12
C GLN A 90 33.06 -12.81 2.00
N MET A 91 33.53 -12.57 3.23
CA MET A 91 33.98 -13.63 4.14
C MET A 91 32.87 -14.15 5.07
N MET A 92 31.68 -13.53 5.02
CA MET A 92 30.55 -13.88 5.89
C MET A 92 29.43 -14.57 5.12
N ASP A 93 28.78 -15.53 5.77
CA ASP A 93 27.53 -16.09 5.31
C ASP A 93 26.37 -15.08 5.49
N SER A 94 25.28 -15.30 4.75
CA SER A 94 24.13 -14.40 4.71
C SER A 94 23.45 -14.21 6.08
N ASP A 95 23.33 -15.25 6.89
CA ASP A 95 22.64 -15.14 8.18
C ASP A 95 23.46 -14.33 9.17
N THR A 96 24.78 -14.54 9.18
CA THR A 96 25.73 -13.75 9.96
C THR A 96 25.73 -12.29 9.51
N LEU A 97 25.80 -12.03 8.21
CA LEU A 97 25.75 -10.67 7.67
C LEU A 97 24.41 -9.98 7.96
N ASN A 98 23.31 -10.72 7.89
CA ASN A 98 21.98 -10.22 8.20
C ASN A 98 21.87 -9.80 9.67
N ALA A 99 22.40 -10.59 10.61
CA ALA A 99 22.41 -10.26 12.03
C ALA A 99 23.28 -9.01 12.31
N ALA A 100 24.48 -8.97 11.74
CA ALA A 100 25.42 -7.86 11.91
C ALA A 100 24.87 -6.53 11.39
N LEU A 101 24.31 -6.52 10.17
CA LEU A 101 23.70 -5.32 9.60
C LEU A 101 22.44 -4.91 10.36
N TYR A 102 21.64 -5.86 10.84
CA TYR A 102 20.46 -5.56 11.64
C TYR A 102 20.84 -4.84 12.94
N GLU A 103 21.84 -5.35 13.67
CA GLU A 103 22.39 -4.71 14.85
C GLU A 103 22.91 -3.30 14.51
N LEU A 104 23.72 -3.19 13.46
CA LEU A 104 24.33 -1.93 13.04
C LEU A 104 23.30 -0.86 12.66
N PHE A 105 22.21 -1.21 11.96
CA PHE A 105 21.13 -0.28 11.63
C PHE A 105 20.35 0.21 12.86
N ALA A 106 20.39 -0.51 13.97
CA ALA A 106 19.73 -0.10 15.21
C ALA A 106 20.45 1.09 15.90
N TYR A 107 21.77 1.25 15.72
CA TYR A 107 22.53 2.30 16.43
C TYR A 107 23.47 3.16 15.55
N ARG A 108 23.86 2.72 14.33
CA ARG A 108 24.72 3.46 13.37
C ARG A 108 24.26 3.30 11.93
N GLU A 109 23.15 3.94 11.59
CA GLU A 109 22.55 3.91 10.25
C GLU A 109 23.48 4.41 9.14
N ASP A 110 24.31 5.43 9.43
CA ASP A 110 25.28 6.00 8.50
C ASP A 110 26.30 4.95 8.01
N ILE A 111 26.76 4.10 8.93
CA ILE A 111 27.69 3.01 8.63
C ILE A 111 26.94 1.86 7.96
N GLY A 112 25.75 1.51 8.43
CA GLY A 112 24.89 0.50 7.80
C GLY A 112 24.67 0.79 6.32
N LYS A 113 24.36 2.05 5.98
CA LYS A 113 24.26 2.52 4.60
C LYS A 113 25.53 2.25 3.80
N ALA A 114 26.70 2.59 4.33
CA ALA A 114 27.98 2.40 3.62
C ALA A 114 28.25 0.92 3.30
N TYR A 115 27.89 0.01 4.21
CA TYR A 115 27.98 -1.43 3.96
C TYR A 115 26.99 -1.91 2.91
N VAL A 116 25.73 -1.45 2.95
CA VAL A 116 24.73 -1.79 1.92
C VAL A 116 25.19 -1.36 0.53
N MET A 117 25.80 -0.17 0.41
CA MET A 117 26.39 0.33 -0.83
C MET A 117 27.60 -0.48 -1.31
N SER A 118 28.15 -1.37 -0.46
CA SER A 118 29.33 -2.18 -0.75
C SER A 118 29.03 -3.67 -0.94
N LEU A 119 27.76 -4.08 -0.85
CA LEU A 119 27.33 -5.48 -1.04
C LEU A 119 27.53 -5.92 -2.50
N SER A 120 27.80 -7.22 -2.70
CA SER A 120 27.69 -7.80 -4.04
C SER A 120 26.24 -7.74 -4.55
N ASN A 121 26.03 -7.90 -5.85
CA ASN A 121 24.68 -7.92 -6.44
C ASN A 121 23.86 -9.08 -5.88
N GLU A 122 24.49 -10.26 -5.72
CA GLU A 122 23.88 -11.46 -5.12
C GLU A 122 23.41 -11.21 -3.69
N GLN A 123 24.27 -10.62 -2.84
CA GLN A 123 23.92 -10.27 -1.46
C GLN A 123 22.80 -9.22 -1.40
N SER A 124 22.83 -8.24 -2.32
CA SER A 124 21.81 -7.21 -2.43
C SER A 124 20.45 -7.78 -2.82
N ASP A 125 20.43 -8.67 -3.81
CA ASP A 125 19.21 -9.34 -4.26
C ASP A 125 18.64 -10.23 -3.15
N GLU A 126 19.50 -10.94 -2.41
CA GLU A 126 19.06 -11.75 -1.27
C GLU A 126 18.40 -10.88 -0.18
N PHE A 127 19.01 -9.76 0.20
CA PHE A 127 18.42 -8.85 1.18
C PHE A 127 17.17 -8.15 0.68
N PHE A 128 17.14 -7.77 -0.59
CA PHE A 128 15.92 -7.27 -1.22
C PHE A 128 14.78 -8.28 -1.06
N MET A 129 14.98 -9.55 -1.46
CA MET A 129 13.96 -10.59 -1.36
C MET A 129 13.54 -10.89 0.08
N LYS A 130 14.50 -10.90 1.01
CA LYS A 130 14.24 -11.14 2.42
C LYS A 130 13.39 -10.00 2.99
N ASP A 131 13.83 -8.76 2.86
CA ASP A 131 13.17 -7.63 3.51
C ASP A 131 11.89 -7.18 2.81
N SER A 132 11.77 -7.32 1.48
CA SER A 132 10.51 -7.07 0.77
C SER A 132 9.39 -7.99 1.26
N LYS A 133 9.69 -9.29 1.49
CA LYS A 133 8.72 -10.24 2.06
C LYS A 133 8.24 -9.80 3.44
N TYR A 134 9.15 -9.32 4.30
CA TYR A 134 8.77 -8.81 5.63
C TYR A 134 7.99 -7.50 5.54
N PHE A 135 8.39 -6.61 4.64
CA PHE A 135 7.76 -5.32 4.38
C PHE A 135 6.29 -5.48 3.97
N LEU A 136 5.99 -6.47 3.14
CA LEU A 136 4.64 -6.74 2.64
C LEU A 136 3.78 -7.52 3.64
N ASN A 137 4.33 -8.50 4.35
CA ASN A 137 3.53 -9.48 5.10
C ASN A 137 3.18 -9.09 6.56
N ASN A 138 3.84 -8.09 7.16
CA ASN A 138 3.67 -7.78 8.59
C ASN A 138 3.13 -6.37 8.83
N ASP A 139 2.21 -6.26 9.80
CA ASP A 139 1.69 -4.98 10.30
C ASP A 139 2.74 -4.25 11.16
N THR A 140 3.58 -4.98 11.88
CA THR A 140 4.71 -4.44 12.65
C THR A 140 6.03 -4.85 12.00
N VAL A 141 6.51 -4.03 11.07
CA VAL A 141 7.82 -4.25 10.45
C VAL A 141 8.88 -3.60 11.34
N ARG A 142 9.98 -4.30 11.58
CA ARG A 142 11.15 -3.76 12.30
C ARG A 142 11.80 -2.66 11.46
N LEU A 143 11.94 -1.46 12.01
CA LEU A 143 12.46 -0.26 11.34
C LEU A 143 13.83 -0.50 10.66
N GLU A 144 14.70 -1.35 11.23
CA GLU A 144 16.01 -1.64 10.66
C GLU A 144 15.91 -2.36 9.30
N ARG A 145 14.89 -3.21 9.11
CA ARG A 145 14.65 -3.87 7.82
C ARG A 145 14.13 -2.90 6.78
N ILE A 146 13.29 -1.94 7.20
CA ILE A 146 12.82 -0.85 6.33
C ILE A 146 14.01 -0.01 5.87
N LYS A 147 14.87 0.40 6.80
CA LYS A 147 16.11 1.15 6.48
C LYS A 147 17.01 0.38 5.52
N ARG A 148 17.25 -0.91 5.77
CA ARG A 148 18.08 -1.72 4.86
C ARG A 148 17.46 -1.86 3.48
N LEU A 149 16.16 -2.16 3.39
CA LEU A 149 15.44 -2.24 2.12
C LEU A 149 15.52 -0.92 1.35
N TYR A 150 15.29 0.20 2.04
CA TYR A 150 15.43 1.55 1.47
C TYR A 150 16.82 1.77 0.86
N TYR A 151 17.89 1.44 1.60
CA TYR A 151 19.25 1.61 1.09
C TYR A 151 19.61 0.62 -0.03
N VAL A 152 19.07 -0.60 -0.01
CA VAL A 152 19.23 -1.54 -1.12
C VAL A 152 18.60 -0.97 -2.39
N LEU A 153 17.39 -0.40 -2.29
CA LEU A 153 16.71 0.25 -3.40
C LEU A 153 17.44 1.53 -3.88
N GLN A 154 18.25 2.17 -3.04
CA GLN A 154 19.05 3.35 -3.39
C GLN A 154 20.34 3.08 -4.14
N ARG A 155 20.75 1.82 -4.29
CA ARG A 155 22.01 1.54 -4.98
C ARG A 155 21.95 1.98 -6.45
N PRO A 156 23.06 2.52 -7.02
CA PRO A 156 23.09 2.97 -8.41
C PRO A 156 22.86 1.87 -9.44
N ASP A 157 23.23 0.63 -9.12
CA ASP A 157 23.10 -0.55 -9.97
C ASP A 157 21.73 -1.24 -9.85
N THR A 158 20.83 -0.71 -9.02
CA THR A 158 19.48 -1.25 -8.85
C THR A 158 18.68 -1.18 -10.16
N ASN A 159 18.32 -2.35 -10.68
CA ASN A 159 17.38 -2.44 -11.79
C ASN A 159 15.95 -2.13 -11.30
N ARG A 160 15.58 -0.85 -11.38
CA ARG A 160 14.29 -0.32 -10.90
C ARG A 160 13.08 -1.10 -11.41
N LYS A 161 13.06 -1.39 -12.72
CA LYS A 161 11.97 -2.12 -13.39
C LYS A 161 11.85 -3.55 -12.86
N SER A 162 12.97 -4.25 -12.73
CA SER A 162 13.01 -5.60 -12.15
C SER A 162 12.59 -5.62 -10.68
N CYS A 163 13.04 -4.65 -9.87
CA CYS A 163 12.68 -4.54 -8.47
C CYS A 163 11.18 -4.32 -8.28
N ILE A 164 10.58 -3.36 -8.99
CA ILE A 164 9.13 -3.14 -8.88
C ILE A 164 8.37 -4.36 -9.40
N GLY A 165 8.75 -4.93 -10.56
CA GLY A 165 8.12 -6.15 -11.07
C GLY A 165 8.14 -7.30 -10.05
N ARG A 166 9.27 -7.51 -9.37
CA ARG A 166 9.40 -8.50 -8.28
C ARG A 166 8.53 -8.17 -7.07
N LEU A 167 8.44 -6.90 -6.66
CA LEU A 167 7.56 -6.48 -5.57
C LEU A 167 6.08 -6.79 -5.88
N LEU A 168 5.67 -6.58 -7.13
CA LEU A 168 4.29 -6.84 -7.56
C LEU A 168 3.95 -8.33 -7.61
N LEU A 169 4.91 -9.18 -7.97
CA LEU A 169 4.71 -10.62 -8.04
C LEU A 169 4.75 -11.31 -6.65
N MET A 170 5.06 -10.58 -5.57
CA MET A 170 4.98 -11.08 -4.19
C MET A 170 3.52 -11.00 -3.70
N VAL A 171 2.71 -11.97 -4.15
CA VAL A 171 1.25 -12.15 -4.04
C VAL A 171 0.58 -11.68 -2.72
N PHE A 172 -0.47 -10.86 -2.85
CA PHE A 172 -1.67 -10.86 -1.99
C PHE A 172 -2.91 -10.43 -2.82
N TYR A 173 -3.96 -11.26 -2.86
CA TYR A 173 -5.16 -11.02 -3.71
C TYR A 173 -6.28 -10.24 -3.02
N GLU A 174 -6.25 -10.08 -1.69
CA GLU A 174 -7.25 -9.30 -0.95
C GLU A 174 -6.95 -7.78 -0.91
N THR A 175 -5.91 -7.32 -1.60
CA THR A 175 -5.27 -6.02 -1.35
C THR A 175 -5.91 -4.85 -2.09
N ILE A 176 -6.66 -5.04 -3.18
CA ILE A 176 -7.14 -3.89 -3.99
C ILE A 176 -8.28 -3.13 -3.29
N GLU A 177 -9.35 -3.83 -2.90
CA GLU A 177 -10.47 -3.20 -2.17
C GLU A 177 -9.98 -2.66 -0.81
N ARG A 178 -9.13 -3.44 -0.12
CA ARG A 178 -8.51 -3.02 1.15
C ARG A 178 -7.64 -1.77 0.97
N ALA A 179 -6.74 -1.76 -0.01
CA ALA A 179 -5.86 -0.62 -0.27
C ALA A 179 -6.67 0.62 -0.67
N LYS A 180 -7.69 0.48 -1.54
CA LYS A 180 -8.57 1.61 -1.88
C LYS A 180 -9.31 2.13 -0.65
N LYS A 181 -9.83 1.26 0.20
CA LYS A 181 -10.53 1.64 1.44
C LYS A 181 -9.60 2.29 2.46
N ASP A 182 -8.36 1.80 2.59
CA ASP A 182 -7.35 2.35 3.47
C ASP A 182 -6.87 3.72 2.96
N ILE A 183 -6.58 3.82 1.66
CA ILE A 183 -6.07 5.04 1.02
C ILE A 183 -7.14 6.16 0.96
N LEU A 184 -8.38 5.82 0.57
CA LEU A 184 -9.40 6.82 0.25
C LEU A 184 -10.36 7.11 1.42
N CYS A 185 -10.52 6.16 2.35
CA CYS A 185 -11.52 6.27 3.43
C CYS A 185 -10.93 6.36 4.84
N HIS A 186 -9.67 5.97 5.07
CA HIS A 186 -9.05 6.02 6.40
C HIS A 186 -8.01 7.15 6.45
N SER A 187 -8.19 8.09 7.37
CA SER A 187 -7.21 9.16 7.66
C SER A 187 -6.06 8.68 8.56
N ASN A 188 -6.10 7.42 9.03
CA ASN A 188 -5.19 6.93 10.07
C ASN A 188 -4.01 6.15 9.50
N HIS A 189 -2.83 6.74 9.73
CA HIS A 189 -1.50 6.34 9.32
C HIS A 189 -1.06 4.99 9.91
N GLY A 190 -1.38 3.89 9.22
CA GLY A 190 -0.81 2.58 9.52
C GLY A 190 0.57 2.44 8.88
N ASN A 191 1.63 2.74 9.64
CA ASN A 191 3.06 2.74 9.27
C ASN A 191 3.57 3.94 8.45
N HIS A 192 3.82 5.08 9.12
CA HIS A 192 4.69 6.15 8.61
C HIS A 192 6.02 5.63 8.04
N GLU A 193 6.54 4.52 8.59
CA GLU A 193 7.80 3.93 8.15
C GLU A 193 7.73 3.29 6.76
N LYS A 194 6.59 2.69 6.39
CA LYS A 194 6.40 2.13 5.03
C LYS A 194 6.23 3.23 3.99
N ASP A 195 5.65 4.36 4.39
CA ASP A 195 5.41 5.51 3.53
C ASP A 195 6.71 6.04 2.92
N PHE A 196 7.83 6.05 3.67
CA PHE A 196 9.13 6.46 3.15
C PHE A 196 9.61 5.61 1.97
N ILE A 197 9.41 4.30 2.03
CA ILE A 197 9.78 3.41 0.92
C ILE A 197 8.85 3.65 -0.27
N PHE A 198 7.55 3.78 -0.04
CA PHE A 198 6.60 4.05 -1.13
C PHE A 198 6.84 5.40 -1.80
N GLN A 199 7.14 6.46 -1.04
CA GLN A 199 7.56 7.77 -1.55
C GLN A 199 8.83 7.65 -2.39
N TYR A 200 9.83 6.91 -1.90
CA TYR A 200 11.06 6.70 -2.66
C TYR A 200 10.82 5.91 -3.96
N LEU A 201 10.00 4.87 -3.92
CA LEU A 201 9.59 4.13 -5.12
C LEU A 201 8.79 5.01 -6.08
N ALA A 202 7.93 5.90 -5.58
CA ALA A 202 7.18 6.85 -6.38
C ALA A 202 8.12 7.81 -7.14
N SER A 203 9.22 8.24 -6.50
CA SER A 203 10.24 9.10 -7.13
C SER A 203 10.95 8.46 -8.34
N TRP A 204 10.74 7.16 -8.59
CA TRP A 204 11.23 6.49 -9.79
C TRP A 204 10.35 6.71 -11.00
N PHE A 205 9.20 7.35 -10.85
CA PHE A 205 8.24 7.58 -11.93
C PHE A 205 8.13 9.06 -12.29
N PHE A 206 7.95 9.31 -13.59
CA PHE A 206 7.85 10.64 -14.16
C PHE A 206 6.79 11.46 -13.42
N GLU A 207 5.60 10.89 -13.20
CA GLU A 207 4.47 11.49 -12.50
C GLU A 207 4.90 12.25 -11.22
N PHE A 208 5.83 11.67 -10.45
CA PHE A 208 6.30 12.21 -9.16
C PHE A 208 7.72 12.79 -9.21
N ASN A 209 8.47 12.55 -10.29
CA ASN A 209 9.82 13.05 -10.49
C ASN A 209 10.12 13.31 -11.98
N GLN A 210 10.25 14.58 -12.35
CA GLN A 210 10.47 15.00 -13.74
C GLN A 210 11.78 14.47 -14.35
N ASP A 211 12.77 14.14 -13.53
CA ASP A 211 14.04 13.58 -14.00
C ASP A 211 13.94 12.09 -14.31
N SER A 212 12.79 11.45 -14.03
CA SER A 212 12.58 10.05 -14.35
C SER A 212 12.15 9.84 -15.80
N THR A 213 12.72 8.83 -16.43
CA THR A 213 12.38 8.38 -17.78
C THR A 213 11.29 7.31 -17.81
N MET A 214 10.80 6.85 -16.65
CA MET A 214 9.80 5.79 -16.55
C MET A 214 8.48 6.40 -16.11
N THR A 215 7.38 6.15 -16.82
CA THR A 215 6.04 6.55 -16.37
C THR A 215 5.38 5.40 -15.61
N MET A 216 4.63 5.72 -14.55
CA MET A 216 3.91 4.70 -13.77
C MET A 216 2.74 4.14 -14.57
N THR A 217 2.13 4.97 -15.41
CA THR A 217 1.07 4.59 -16.34
C THR A 217 1.53 3.51 -17.32
N GLU A 218 2.61 3.74 -18.08
CA GLU A 218 3.11 2.76 -19.05
C GLU A 218 3.69 1.53 -18.37
N PHE A 219 4.43 1.72 -17.27
CA PHE A 219 4.99 0.62 -16.50
C PHE A 219 3.89 -0.34 -16.01
N THR A 220 2.78 0.19 -15.51
CA THR A 220 1.64 -0.62 -15.02
C THR A 220 1.03 -1.45 -16.15
N ILE A 221 0.79 -0.83 -17.31
CA ILE A 221 0.26 -1.53 -18.49
C ILE A 221 1.21 -2.65 -18.91
N GLU A 222 2.51 -2.36 -18.98
CA GLU A 222 3.53 -3.34 -19.38
C GLU A 222 3.60 -4.52 -18.40
N VAL A 223 3.61 -4.26 -17.10
CA VAL A 223 3.68 -5.33 -16.09
C VAL A 223 2.43 -6.20 -16.11
N LEU A 224 1.23 -5.61 -16.25
CA LEU A 224 0.00 -6.38 -16.33
C LEU A 224 -0.08 -7.20 -17.62
N GLN A 225 0.45 -6.68 -18.73
CA GLN A 225 0.59 -7.42 -19.98
C GLN A 225 1.54 -8.62 -19.82
N LEU A 226 2.73 -8.40 -19.27
CA LEU A 226 3.71 -9.47 -19.01
C LEU A 226 3.15 -10.54 -18.07
N ALA A 227 2.41 -10.13 -17.04
CA ALA A 227 1.79 -11.06 -16.11
C ALA A 227 0.65 -11.87 -16.75
N SER A 228 -0.10 -11.27 -17.68
CA SER A 228 -1.13 -11.98 -18.45
C SER A 228 -0.54 -12.97 -19.46
N GLU A 229 0.68 -12.74 -19.94
CA GLU A 229 1.38 -13.60 -20.90
C GLU A 229 2.18 -14.71 -20.22
N ALA A 230 2.60 -14.50 -18.97
CA ALA A 230 3.27 -15.52 -18.19
C ALA A 230 2.30 -16.66 -17.86
N GLU A 231 2.64 -17.90 -18.23
CA GLU A 231 1.90 -19.13 -17.86
C GLU A 231 1.90 -19.43 -16.35
N SER A 232 2.35 -18.47 -15.52
CA SER A 232 2.40 -18.59 -14.07
C SER A 232 1.11 -18.11 -13.42
N ASP A 233 0.60 -18.83 -12.41
CA ASP A 233 -0.55 -18.44 -11.55
C ASP A 233 -0.28 -17.17 -10.68
N ILE A 234 0.76 -16.41 -10.98
CA ILE A 234 1.20 -15.25 -10.19
C ILE A 234 0.58 -13.99 -10.79
N VAL A 235 -0.49 -13.50 -10.16
CA VAL A 235 -1.08 -12.20 -10.51
C VAL A 235 -0.38 -11.08 -9.72
N PRO A 236 -0.11 -9.93 -10.37
CA PRO A 236 0.48 -8.77 -9.72
C PRO A 236 -0.40 -8.24 -8.58
N ASP A 237 0.18 -7.97 -7.41
CA ASP A 237 -0.47 -7.23 -6.34
C ASP A 237 -0.56 -5.74 -6.71
N ILE A 238 -1.69 -5.39 -7.31
CA ILE A 238 -2.03 -4.01 -7.69
C ILE A 238 -2.12 -3.09 -6.44
N GLY A 239 -2.39 -3.63 -5.24
CA GLY A 239 -2.44 -2.83 -4.02
C GLY A 239 -1.14 -2.08 -3.74
N ILE A 240 0.01 -2.72 -3.99
CA ILE A 240 1.34 -2.09 -3.87
C ILE A 240 1.48 -0.91 -4.83
N LEU A 241 1.01 -1.04 -6.09
CA LEU A 241 1.00 0.07 -7.04
C LEU A 241 0.19 1.24 -6.51
N LEU A 242 -1.01 0.97 -5.97
CA LEU A 242 -1.86 2.02 -5.42
C LEU A 242 -1.20 2.72 -4.22
N PHE A 243 -0.51 1.98 -3.35
CA PHE A 243 0.24 2.57 -2.22
C PHE A 243 1.41 3.44 -2.69
N ILE A 244 2.21 2.97 -3.65
CA ILE A 244 3.30 3.77 -4.26
C ILE A 244 2.71 5.06 -4.87
N TYR A 245 1.67 4.91 -5.68
CA TYR A 245 1.03 6.01 -6.39
C TYR A 245 0.46 7.06 -5.42
N SER A 246 -0.29 6.59 -4.42
CA SER A 246 -0.89 7.40 -3.37
C SER A 246 0.16 8.16 -2.54
N SER A 247 1.28 7.50 -2.22
CA SER A 247 2.39 8.12 -1.49
C SER A 247 3.06 9.21 -2.32
N GLY A 248 3.22 8.99 -3.63
CA GLY A 248 3.71 9.99 -4.57
C GLY A 248 2.80 11.23 -4.64
N CYS A 249 1.48 11.03 -4.73
CA CYS A 249 0.51 12.14 -4.71
C CYS A 249 0.61 12.95 -3.41
N ARG A 250 0.65 12.28 -2.24
CA ARG A 250 0.81 12.96 -0.95
C ARG A 250 2.11 13.75 -0.87
N GLN A 251 3.21 13.20 -1.39
CA GLN A 251 4.50 13.88 -1.39
C GLN A 251 4.48 15.13 -2.26
N LEU A 252 3.88 15.08 -3.46
CA LEU A 252 3.72 16.26 -4.31
C LEU A 252 2.96 17.39 -3.61
N VAL A 253 1.89 17.05 -2.89
CA VAL A 253 1.09 18.01 -2.11
C VAL A 253 1.91 18.57 -0.95
N ALA A 254 2.61 17.71 -0.21
CA ALA A 254 3.45 18.12 0.92
C ALA A 254 4.59 19.07 0.48
N GLU A 255 5.11 18.91 -0.73
CA GLU A 255 6.17 19.74 -1.31
C GLU A 255 5.63 20.95 -2.10
N GLY A 256 4.30 21.09 -2.25
CA GLY A 256 3.67 22.17 -3.02
C GLY A 256 3.96 22.12 -4.53
N ARG A 257 4.28 20.94 -5.08
CA ARG A 257 4.57 20.72 -6.51
C ARG A 257 3.36 20.20 -7.29
N ASP A 258 2.27 19.92 -6.61
CA ASP A 258 1.06 19.27 -7.10
C ASP A 258 0.31 20.07 -8.19
N MET A 259 0.17 21.39 -8.03
CA MET A 259 -0.58 22.26 -8.96
C MET A 259 -0.03 22.25 -10.39
N LEU A 260 1.30 22.13 -10.56
CA LEU A 260 1.92 22.05 -11.88
C LEU A 260 1.88 20.63 -12.45
N ARG A 261 1.96 19.62 -11.57
CA ARG A 261 2.09 18.22 -11.98
C ARG A 261 0.76 17.56 -12.32
N ILE A 262 -0.34 17.99 -11.70
CA ILE A 262 -1.64 17.35 -11.90
C ILE A 262 -2.06 17.28 -13.37
N PHE A 263 -1.82 18.33 -14.16
CA PHE A 263 -2.20 18.34 -15.57
C PHE A 263 -1.41 17.31 -16.38
N ASP A 264 -0.10 17.22 -16.16
CA ASP A 264 0.74 16.21 -16.81
C ASP A 264 0.30 14.79 -16.39
N ILE A 265 0.05 14.58 -15.09
CA ILE A 265 -0.36 13.29 -14.55
C ILE A 265 -1.70 12.86 -15.15
N MET A 266 -2.70 13.75 -15.13
CA MET A 266 -4.02 13.45 -15.67
C MET A 266 -4.01 13.27 -17.20
N ASP A 267 -3.13 13.97 -17.93
CA ASP A 267 -2.94 13.77 -19.37
C ASP A 267 -2.38 12.37 -19.66
N TRP A 268 -1.36 11.90 -18.91
CA TRP A 268 -0.85 10.54 -19.00
C TRP A 268 -1.93 9.48 -18.72
N ILE A 269 -2.69 9.64 -17.62
CA ILE A 269 -3.77 8.71 -17.28
C ILE A 269 -4.84 8.70 -18.38
N THR A 270 -5.23 9.87 -18.89
CA THR A 270 -6.26 9.99 -19.93
C THR A 270 -5.80 9.34 -21.23
N LYS A 271 -4.56 9.60 -21.67
CA LYS A 271 -3.97 8.96 -22.85
C LYS A 271 -3.91 7.45 -22.71
N GLY A 272 -3.40 6.93 -21.59
CA GLY A 272 -3.34 5.49 -21.33
C GLY A 272 -4.73 4.86 -21.31
N THR A 273 -5.71 5.54 -20.72
CA THR A 273 -7.10 5.06 -20.67
C THR A 273 -7.73 4.98 -22.05
N ILE A 274 -7.58 6.03 -22.88
CA ILE A 274 -8.11 6.04 -24.25
C ILE A 274 -7.44 4.93 -25.09
N ASP A 275 -6.12 4.78 -24.97
CA ASP A 275 -5.37 3.74 -25.69
C ASP A 275 -5.86 2.33 -25.35
N ILE A 276 -6.09 2.03 -24.06
CA ILE A 276 -6.66 0.75 -23.61
C ILE A 276 -8.08 0.56 -24.16
N LEU A 277 -8.91 1.60 -24.17
CA LEU A 277 -10.29 1.51 -24.67
C LEU A 277 -10.35 1.27 -26.19
N GLU A 278 -9.40 1.81 -26.95
CA GLU A 278 -9.30 1.59 -28.40
C GLU A 278 -8.78 0.18 -28.74
N LYS A 279 -7.73 -0.28 -28.04
CA LYS A 279 -7.09 -1.58 -28.26
C LYS A 279 -7.87 -2.75 -27.63
N GLY A 280 -8.57 -2.50 -26.53
CA GLY A 280 -9.25 -3.47 -25.68
C GLY A 280 -8.48 -3.76 -24.39
N ASP A 281 -9.21 -3.98 -23.30
CA ASP A 281 -8.64 -4.31 -21.99
C ASP A 281 -8.70 -5.82 -21.73
N SER A 282 -7.59 -6.52 -21.95
CA SER A 282 -7.44 -7.94 -21.64
C SER A 282 -6.82 -8.20 -20.26
N THR A 283 -6.25 -7.17 -19.63
CA THR A 283 -5.36 -7.32 -18.46
C THR A 283 -5.90 -6.66 -17.20
N GLY A 284 -7.04 -5.97 -17.28
CA GLY A 284 -7.61 -5.18 -16.18
C GLY A 284 -6.88 -3.85 -15.97
N SER A 285 -6.06 -3.41 -16.94
CA SER A 285 -5.27 -2.18 -16.84
C SER A 285 -6.16 -0.94 -16.74
N LEU A 286 -7.35 -0.95 -17.35
CA LEU A 286 -8.28 0.17 -17.27
C LEU A 286 -8.75 0.41 -15.83
N ALA A 287 -9.01 -0.66 -15.07
CA ALA A 287 -9.43 -0.55 -13.67
C ALA A 287 -8.34 0.11 -12.80
N VAL A 288 -7.06 -0.17 -13.08
CA VAL A 288 -5.93 0.42 -12.37
C VAL A 288 -5.75 1.89 -12.73
N LEU A 289 -5.86 2.25 -14.01
CA LEU A 289 -5.78 3.66 -14.42
C LEU A 289 -6.95 4.50 -13.88
N LEU A 290 -8.16 3.93 -13.83
CA LEU A 290 -9.29 4.56 -13.15
C LEU A 290 -9.00 4.77 -11.66
N ALA A 291 -8.34 3.81 -11.00
CA ALA A 291 -7.90 3.95 -9.61
C ALA A 291 -6.83 5.04 -9.44
N PHE A 292 -5.88 5.16 -10.36
CA PHE A 292 -4.91 6.26 -10.36
C PHE A 292 -5.62 7.62 -10.50
N ALA A 293 -6.58 7.77 -11.42
CA ALA A 293 -7.37 8.99 -11.53
C ALA A 293 -8.13 9.32 -10.24
N GLN A 294 -8.74 8.31 -9.61
CA GLN A 294 -9.43 8.44 -8.32
C GLN A 294 -8.47 8.95 -7.22
N ILE A 295 -7.27 8.37 -7.12
CA ILE A 295 -6.26 8.73 -6.12
C ILE A 295 -5.70 10.13 -6.39
N THR A 296 -5.31 10.45 -7.63
CA THR A 296 -4.78 11.76 -8.02
C THR A 296 -5.76 12.87 -7.65
N LEU A 297 -7.02 12.73 -8.07
CA LEU A 297 -8.05 13.76 -7.88
C LEU A 297 -8.63 13.77 -6.45
N HIS A 298 -8.31 12.76 -5.64
CA HIS A 298 -8.59 12.77 -4.21
C HIS A 298 -7.55 13.58 -3.42
N PHE A 299 -6.26 13.34 -3.67
CA PHE A 299 -5.18 13.98 -2.91
C PHE A 299 -4.79 15.35 -3.45
N ILE A 300 -4.81 15.56 -4.77
CA ILE A 300 -4.42 16.83 -5.38
C ILE A 300 -5.68 17.68 -5.57
N HIS A 301 -5.88 18.64 -4.68
CA HIS A 301 -7.05 19.50 -4.69
C HIS A 301 -6.96 20.54 -5.80
N THR A 302 -7.78 20.36 -6.83
CA THR A 302 -7.97 21.35 -7.91
C THR A 302 -9.46 21.50 -8.23
N ASP A 303 -9.77 22.43 -9.13
CA ASP A 303 -11.13 22.57 -9.68
C ASP A 303 -11.56 21.35 -10.51
N LEU A 304 -10.61 20.49 -10.93
CA LEU A 304 -10.92 19.25 -11.62
C LEU A 304 -11.27 18.15 -10.62
N SER A 305 -12.57 17.79 -10.55
CA SER A 305 -13.03 16.64 -9.77
C SER A 305 -13.00 15.34 -10.57
N TYR A 306 -12.96 14.18 -9.90
CA TYR A 306 -13.10 12.88 -10.56
C TYR A 306 -14.41 12.77 -11.35
N SER A 307 -15.52 13.30 -10.83
CA SER A 307 -16.80 13.34 -11.55
C SER A 307 -16.70 14.13 -12.86
N THR A 308 -16.06 15.30 -12.82
CA THR A 308 -15.90 16.17 -14.00
C THR A 308 -14.98 15.53 -15.03
N TRP A 309 -13.85 14.98 -14.60
CA TRP A 309 -12.93 14.26 -15.48
C TRP A 309 -13.63 13.05 -16.12
N PHE A 310 -14.29 12.20 -15.33
CA PHE A 310 -14.95 10.98 -15.83
C PHE A 310 -16.06 11.32 -16.83
N GLU A 311 -16.90 12.32 -16.52
CA GLU A 311 -17.97 12.75 -17.42
C GLU A 311 -17.42 13.29 -18.75
N ASN A 312 -16.39 14.14 -18.70
CA ASN A 312 -15.78 14.71 -19.90
C ASN A 312 -15.07 13.66 -20.76
N THR A 313 -14.43 12.68 -20.14
CA THR A 313 -13.67 11.64 -20.83
C THR A 313 -14.59 10.59 -21.47
N PHE A 314 -15.68 10.19 -20.81
CA PHE A 314 -16.47 9.03 -21.25
C PHE A 314 -17.90 9.32 -21.69
N SER A 315 -18.57 10.32 -21.10
CA SER A 315 -20.02 10.48 -21.22
C SER A 315 -20.44 11.69 -22.06
N ASN A 316 -19.72 12.80 -21.95
CA ASN A 316 -20.08 14.05 -22.57
C ASN A 316 -19.84 13.99 -24.09
N LEU A 317 -20.91 13.92 -24.88
CA LEU A 317 -20.88 13.83 -26.34
C LEU A 317 -20.09 14.96 -27.04
N LYS A 318 -19.86 16.09 -26.38
CA LYS A 318 -19.09 17.21 -26.94
C LYS A 318 -17.59 17.05 -26.77
N THR A 319 -17.14 16.25 -25.81
CA THR A 319 -15.73 16.14 -25.40
C THR A 319 -15.18 14.73 -25.51
N THR A 320 -16.05 13.72 -25.40
CA THR A 320 -15.65 12.31 -25.50
C THR A 320 -15.19 11.97 -26.91
N THR A 321 -14.05 11.29 -27.01
CA THR A 321 -13.56 10.69 -28.25
C THR A 321 -13.85 9.18 -28.31
N LEU A 322 -14.67 8.68 -27.37
CA LEU A 322 -14.87 7.25 -27.17
C LEU A 322 -15.62 6.61 -28.35
N THR A 323 -15.02 5.56 -28.92
CA THR A 323 -15.69 4.75 -29.95
C THR A 323 -16.74 3.83 -29.33
N LYS A 324 -17.69 3.32 -30.14
CA LYS A 324 -18.68 2.32 -29.70
C LYS A 324 -18.02 1.07 -29.08
N ARG A 325 -16.88 0.65 -29.63
CA ARG A 325 -16.08 -0.46 -29.09
C ARG A 325 -15.53 -0.10 -27.71
N GLY A 326 -14.90 1.07 -27.59
CA GLY A 326 -14.38 1.57 -26.32
C GLY A 326 -15.46 1.67 -25.25
N HIS A 327 -16.66 2.14 -25.61
CA HIS A 327 -17.81 2.16 -24.68
C HIS A 327 -18.18 0.77 -24.16
N GLY A 328 -18.17 -0.25 -25.03
CA GLY A 328 -18.39 -1.63 -24.61
C GLY A 328 -17.31 -2.16 -23.66
N VAL A 329 -16.04 -1.84 -23.91
CA VAL A 329 -14.92 -2.20 -23.02
C VAL A 329 -15.07 -1.50 -21.67
N LEU A 330 -15.35 -0.20 -21.67
CA LEU A 330 -15.58 0.60 -20.47
C LEU A 330 -16.69 0.00 -19.61
N LEU A 331 -17.88 -0.25 -20.19
CA LEU A 331 -19.00 -0.81 -19.44
C LEU A 331 -18.67 -2.15 -18.81
N LYS A 332 -18.03 -3.05 -19.57
CA LYS A 332 -17.62 -4.35 -19.05
C LYS A 332 -16.69 -4.20 -17.85
N THR A 333 -15.65 -3.36 -17.98
CA THR A 333 -14.71 -3.12 -16.86
C THR A 333 -15.43 -2.51 -15.66
N LEU A 334 -16.33 -1.54 -15.86
CA LEU A 334 -17.09 -0.93 -14.77
C LEU A 334 -18.03 -1.93 -14.09
N GLU A 335 -18.67 -2.83 -14.84
CA GLU A 335 -19.50 -3.92 -14.30
C GLU A 335 -18.67 -4.86 -13.40
N ASP A 336 -17.48 -5.24 -13.85
CA ASP A 336 -16.56 -6.09 -13.10
C ASP A 336 -16.05 -5.41 -11.81
N MET A 337 -15.96 -4.07 -11.82
CA MET A 337 -15.51 -3.27 -10.67
C MET A 337 -16.60 -3.05 -9.59
N ILE A 338 -17.89 -3.22 -9.90
CA ILE A 338 -19.01 -2.92 -8.97
C ILE A 338 -18.84 -3.52 -7.56
N PRO A 339 -18.41 -4.79 -7.39
CA PRO A 339 -18.27 -5.38 -6.05
C PRO A 339 -17.21 -4.69 -5.19
N TYR A 340 -16.15 -4.18 -5.82
CA TYR A 340 -14.90 -3.74 -5.18
C TYR A 340 -14.75 -2.21 -5.10
N GLU A 341 -15.73 -1.46 -5.59
CA GLU A 341 -15.68 0.00 -5.62
C GLU A 341 -16.33 0.67 -4.42
N ILE A 342 -15.81 1.86 -4.08
CA ILE A 342 -16.36 2.67 -3.00
C ILE A 342 -17.71 3.29 -3.39
N PRO A 343 -18.64 3.52 -2.45
CA PRO A 343 -20.01 3.90 -2.80
C PRO A 343 -20.11 5.25 -3.54
N SER A 344 -19.24 6.20 -3.26
CA SER A 344 -19.21 7.51 -3.94
C SER A 344 -18.78 7.40 -5.40
N VAL A 345 -17.83 6.53 -5.72
CA VAL A 345 -17.41 6.24 -7.09
C VAL A 345 -18.54 5.59 -7.88
N LEU A 346 -19.25 4.61 -7.29
CA LEU A 346 -20.43 4.00 -7.89
C LEU A 346 -21.53 5.03 -8.21
N GLN A 347 -21.74 6.02 -7.33
CA GLN A 347 -22.66 7.13 -7.58
C GLN A 347 -22.20 8.01 -8.74
N ILE A 348 -20.90 8.28 -8.85
CA ILE A 348 -20.32 9.07 -9.95
C ILE A 348 -20.50 8.33 -11.29
N HIS A 349 -20.09 7.07 -11.38
CA HIS A 349 -20.22 6.26 -12.59
C HIS A 349 -21.68 6.13 -13.01
N GLY A 350 -22.56 5.76 -12.06
CA GLY A 350 -23.98 5.59 -12.33
C GLY A 350 -24.66 6.88 -12.80
N LYS A 351 -24.31 8.04 -12.22
CA LYS A 351 -24.86 9.32 -12.67
C LYS A 351 -24.33 9.73 -14.03
N ALA A 352 -23.02 9.60 -14.27
CA ALA A 352 -22.40 10.00 -15.53
C ALA A 352 -22.98 9.20 -16.71
N LEU A 353 -23.30 7.92 -16.50
CA LEU A 353 -23.82 7.04 -17.55
C LEU A 353 -25.36 6.94 -17.59
N LEU A 354 -26.08 7.67 -16.73
CA LEU A 354 -27.53 7.51 -16.55
C LEU A 354 -28.35 7.74 -17.83
N ASN A 355 -27.93 8.68 -18.68
CA ASN A 355 -28.66 9.08 -19.87
C ASN A 355 -28.26 8.30 -21.14
N HIS A 356 -27.34 7.34 -21.02
CA HIS A 356 -26.92 6.51 -22.15
C HIS A 356 -27.84 5.30 -22.28
N THR A 357 -28.64 5.28 -23.35
CA THR A 357 -29.77 4.34 -23.55
C THR A 357 -29.36 2.87 -23.63
N HIS A 358 -28.08 2.57 -23.86
CA HIS A 358 -27.56 1.21 -23.94
C HIS A 358 -27.21 0.61 -22.57
N ASP A 359 -27.21 1.41 -21.51
CA ASP A 359 -26.52 1.06 -20.26
C ASP A 359 -27.50 0.67 -19.13
N THR A 360 -28.74 0.33 -19.50
CA THR A 360 -29.85 0.05 -18.57
C THR A 360 -29.55 -1.07 -17.56
N LEU A 361 -28.77 -2.08 -17.98
CA LEU A 361 -28.34 -3.18 -17.11
C LEU A 361 -27.30 -2.71 -16.08
N PHE A 362 -26.26 -2.00 -16.51
CA PHE A 362 -25.24 -1.41 -15.65
C PHE A 362 -25.86 -0.51 -14.58
N ILE A 363 -26.75 0.41 -14.97
CA ILE A 363 -27.44 1.30 -14.04
C ILE A 363 -28.26 0.53 -13.00
N ARG A 364 -28.90 -0.58 -13.40
CA ARG A 364 -29.64 -1.45 -12.47
C ARG A 364 -28.71 -2.14 -11.48
N LEU A 365 -27.54 -2.61 -11.91
CA LEU A 365 -26.53 -3.22 -11.04
C LEU A 365 -25.99 -2.21 -10.03
N ILE A 366 -25.64 -1.00 -10.47
CA ILE A 366 -25.19 0.10 -9.60
C ILE A 366 -26.24 0.43 -8.54
N ARG A 367 -27.50 0.65 -8.95
CA ARG A 367 -28.59 0.97 -7.99
C ARG A 367 -28.79 -0.13 -6.96
N LYS A 368 -28.70 -1.40 -7.38
CA LYS A 368 -28.78 -2.55 -6.49
C LYS A 368 -27.63 -2.55 -5.49
N ARG A 369 -26.40 -2.34 -5.95
CA ARG A 369 -25.21 -2.31 -5.09
C ARG A 369 -25.25 -1.15 -4.09
N LEU A 370 -25.62 0.06 -4.54
CA LEU A 370 -25.78 1.22 -3.66
C LEU A 370 -26.84 1.00 -2.58
N LEU A 371 -27.94 0.32 -2.93
CA LEU A 371 -28.98 -0.06 -1.98
C LEU A 371 -28.46 -1.07 -0.94
N GLU A 372 -27.66 -2.06 -1.36
CA GLU A 372 -27.00 -3.03 -0.46
C GLU A 372 -26.03 -2.35 0.52
N LEU A 373 -25.33 -1.30 0.05
CA LEU A 373 -24.41 -0.48 0.82
C LEU A 373 -25.12 0.58 1.71
N GLY A 374 -26.45 0.72 1.59
CA GLY A 374 -27.26 1.63 2.42
C GLY A 374 -27.15 3.12 2.06
N VAL A 375 -26.65 3.46 0.87
CA VAL A 375 -26.45 4.86 0.41
C VAL A 375 -27.48 5.25 -0.66
N ASP A 376 -27.53 6.55 -1.04
CA ASP A 376 -28.45 7.02 -2.08
C ASP A 376 -28.21 6.28 -3.40
N ASN A 377 -29.30 5.74 -3.96
CA ASN A 377 -29.31 5.05 -5.25
C ASN A 377 -30.10 5.81 -6.32
N SER A 378 -30.45 7.08 -6.06
CA SER A 378 -31.25 7.89 -6.98
C SER A 378 -30.46 8.27 -8.23
N LEU A 379 -29.13 8.42 -8.09
CA LEU A 379 -28.19 8.88 -9.11
C LEU A 379 -28.52 10.28 -9.67
N LYS A 380 -29.30 11.08 -8.93
CA LYS A 380 -29.74 12.42 -9.38
C LYS A 380 -28.62 13.46 -9.27
N LYS A 381 -27.76 13.34 -8.27
CA LYS A 381 -26.69 14.30 -7.96
C LYS A 381 -25.34 13.58 -7.86
N TYR A 382 -24.26 14.31 -8.15
CA TYR A 382 -22.93 13.83 -7.82
C TYR A 382 -22.68 14.02 -6.30
N PRO A 383 -21.86 13.18 -5.68
CA PRO A 383 -21.31 13.45 -4.35
C PRO A 383 -20.62 14.81 -4.30
N SER A 384 -20.79 15.56 -3.21
CA SER A 384 -20.10 16.85 -3.01
C SER A 384 -18.63 16.71 -2.68
N VAL A 385 -18.24 15.59 -2.04
CA VAL A 385 -16.86 15.23 -1.72
C VAL A 385 -16.60 13.82 -2.21
N PHE A 386 -15.44 13.60 -2.83
CA PHE A 386 -15.12 12.36 -3.55
C PHE A 386 -15.27 11.08 -2.72
N ASN A 387 -14.94 11.11 -1.42
CA ASN A 387 -15.02 9.94 -0.52
C ASN A 387 -16.24 9.96 0.42
N GLN A 388 -17.20 10.87 0.20
CA GLN A 388 -18.42 10.96 1.00
C GLN A 388 -19.63 10.67 0.12
N PRO A 389 -20.16 9.43 0.13
CA PRO A 389 -21.32 9.10 -0.68
C PRO A 389 -22.56 9.87 -0.20
N LEU A 390 -23.41 10.23 -1.16
CA LEU A 390 -24.72 10.79 -0.86
C LEU A 390 -25.51 9.77 -0.04
N GLN A 391 -26.04 10.22 1.09
CA GLN A 391 -26.89 9.41 1.95
C GLN A 391 -28.33 9.40 1.43
N THR A 392 -29.06 8.32 1.70
CA THR A 392 -30.48 8.26 1.36
C THR A 392 -31.20 9.43 2.02
N SER A 393 -31.86 10.26 1.20
CA SER A 393 -32.70 11.33 1.74
C SER A 393 -33.80 10.71 2.59
N SER A 394 -33.86 11.10 3.86
CA SER A 394 -34.81 10.60 4.85
C SER A 394 -36.24 10.61 4.34
N SER A 395 -36.62 11.57 3.49
CA SER A 395 -38.00 11.70 2.99
C SER A 395 -38.50 10.58 2.06
N THR A 396 -37.63 9.88 1.33
CA THR A 396 -38.08 8.87 0.33
C THR A 396 -37.80 7.44 0.75
N ALA A 397 -36.77 7.24 1.59
CA ALA A 397 -36.47 5.95 2.22
C ALA A 397 -37.18 5.78 3.57
N SER A 398 -37.53 6.86 4.31
CA SER A 398 -38.30 6.73 5.56
C SER A 398 -39.58 5.98 5.28
N ASN A 399 -40.42 6.42 4.35
CA ASN A 399 -41.71 5.77 4.14
C ASN A 399 -41.58 4.27 3.80
N ALA A 400 -40.66 3.88 2.90
CA ALA A 400 -40.51 2.46 2.53
C ALA A 400 -39.86 1.59 3.63
N VAL A 401 -38.94 2.14 4.41
CA VAL A 401 -38.29 1.41 5.52
C VAL A 401 -39.20 1.39 6.75
N GLU A 402 -39.90 2.49 7.01
CA GLU A 402 -40.92 2.65 8.04
C GLU A 402 -42.11 1.74 7.77
N ASP A 403 -42.52 1.55 6.51
CA ASP A 403 -43.49 0.54 6.10
C ASP A 403 -42.97 -0.87 6.38
N GLN A 404 -41.69 -1.16 6.08
CA GLN A 404 -41.07 -2.45 6.40
C GLN A 404 -40.96 -2.71 7.91
N VAL A 405 -40.69 -1.67 8.70
CA VAL A 405 -40.69 -1.71 10.16
C VAL A 405 -42.12 -1.94 10.67
N THR A 406 -43.10 -1.21 10.14
CA THR A 406 -44.52 -1.36 10.49
C THR A 406 -44.99 -2.78 10.20
N LEU A 407 -44.72 -3.31 9.00
CA LEU A 407 -45.02 -4.68 8.62
C LEU A 407 -44.28 -5.71 9.48
N ALA A 408 -43.05 -5.44 9.91
CA ALA A 408 -42.30 -6.31 10.80
C ALA A 408 -42.94 -6.37 12.19
N VAL A 409 -43.31 -5.23 12.77
CA VAL A 409 -43.97 -5.13 14.08
C VAL A 409 -45.36 -5.77 14.01
N GLU A 410 -46.16 -5.46 12.99
CA GLU A 410 -47.47 -6.09 12.79
C GLU A 410 -47.36 -7.61 12.59
N SER A 411 -46.41 -8.08 11.78
CA SER A 411 -46.21 -9.51 11.57
C SER A 411 -45.74 -10.21 12.84
N PHE A 412 -44.99 -9.53 13.70
CA PHE A 412 -44.56 -10.07 14.98
C PHE A 412 -45.77 -10.27 15.91
N VAL A 413 -46.71 -9.31 15.92
CA VAL A 413 -48.00 -9.46 16.62
C VAL A 413 -48.83 -10.60 16.03
N LYS A 414 -49.05 -10.59 14.71
CA LYS A 414 -49.86 -11.60 13.99
C LYS A 414 -49.32 -13.03 14.16
N LYS A 415 -48.01 -13.19 14.41
CA LYS A 415 -47.35 -14.48 14.60
C LYS A 415 -47.01 -14.77 16.07
N ASN A 416 -47.69 -14.14 17.03
CA ASN A 416 -47.55 -14.39 18.47
C ASN A 416 -46.09 -14.34 18.96
N GLY A 417 -45.35 -13.30 18.58
CA GLY A 417 -43.98 -13.08 19.06
C GLY A 417 -42.89 -13.83 18.29
N VAL A 418 -43.21 -14.43 17.14
CA VAL A 418 -42.21 -15.01 16.24
C VAL A 418 -41.62 -13.92 15.32
N ILE A 419 -40.29 -13.80 15.32
CA ILE A 419 -39.56 -12.85 14.46
C ILE A 419 -39.91 -13.14 12.98
N PRO A 420 -40.37 -12.13 12.21
CA PRO A 420 -40.70 -12.34 10.81
C PRO A 420 -39.50 -12.84 10.00
N THR A 421 -39.72 -13.85 9.15
CA THR A 421 -38.68 -14.45 8.32
C THR A 421 -37.98 -13.42 7.42
N THR A 422 -38.71 -12.42 6.94
CA THR A 422 -38.18 -11.32 6.12
C THR A 422 -37.15 -10.48 6.87
N VAL A 423 -37.36 -10.23 8.17
CA VAL A 423 -36.42 -9.50 9.04
C VAL A 423 -35.15 -10.32 9.23
N LEU A 424 -35.27 -11.63 9.45
CA LEU A 424 -34.12 -12.54 9.56
C LEU A 424 -33.36 -12.67 8.24
N GLN A 425 -34.07 -12.74 7.10
CA GLN A 425 -33.48 -12.77 5.77
C GLN A 425 -32.72 -11.47 5.48
N ASN A 426 -33.26 -10.31 5.85
CA ASN A 426 -32.56 -9.03 5.71
C ASN A 426 -31.29 -8.97 6.55
N PHE A 427 -31.30 -9.50 7.78
CA PHE A 427 -30.08 -9.61 8.58
C PHE A 427 -29.03 -10.54 7.93
N VAL A 428 -29.47 -11.68 7.38
CA VAL A 428 -28.57 -12.69 6.80
C VAL A 428 -28.00 -12.22 5.46
N PHE A 429 -28.83 -11.68 4.58
CA PHE A 429 -28.47 -11.36 3.20
C PHE A 429 -28.10 -9.89 2.99
N ARG A 430 -28.45 -8.99 3.92
CA ARG A 430 -28.23 -7.54 3.82
C ARG A 430 -27.79 -6.94 5.16
N ARG A 431 -26.80 -7.58 5.79
CA ARG A 431 -26.38 -7.26 7.17
C ARG A 431 -26.05 -5.78 7.38
N GLN A 432 -25.31 -5.15 6.47
CA GLN A 432 -24.93 -3.74 6.60
C GLN A 432 -26.15 -2.81 6.52
N TRP A 433 -27.02 -3.00 5.52
CA TRP A 433 -28.30 -2.29 5.43
C TRP A 433 -29.19 -2.52 6.66
N PHE A 434 -29.25 -3.76 7.17
CA PHE A 434 -30.03 -4.06 8.37
C PHE A 434 -29.55 -3.24 9.56
N ILE A 435 -28.22 -3.16 9.76
CA ILE A 435 -27.62 -2.43 10.87
C ILE A 435 -27.71 -0.91 10.66
N ALA A 436 -27.41 -0.41 9.45
CA ALA A 436 -27.30 1.02 9.17
C ALA A 436 -28.65 1.69 8.88
N THR A 437 -29.68 0.92 8.53
CA THR A 437 -30.96 1.47 8.03
C THR A 437 -32.15 0.90 8.79
N PHE A 438 -32.33 -0.44 8.81
CA PHE A 438 -33.51 -1.04 9.44
C PHE A 438 -33.53 -0.86 10.96
N LEU A 439 -32.41 -1.11 11.66
CA LEU A 439 -32.33 -0.96 13.12
C LEU A 439 -32.57 0.50 13.59
N PRO A 440 -31.90 1.52 13.03
CA PRO A 440 -32.20 2.92 13.37
C PRO A 440 -33.66 3.31 13.12
N SER A 441 -34.27 2.85 12.03
CA SER A 441 -35.69 3.07 11.74
C SER A 441 -36.59 2.34 12.74
N LEU A 442 -36.31 1.09 13.08
CA LEU A 442 -37.06 0.34 14.10
C LEU A 442 -36.99 1.03 15.48
N PHE A 443 -35.82 1.55 15.84
CA PHE A 443 -35.60 2.27 17.09
C PHE A 443 -36.34 3.61 17.15
N SER A 444 -36.39 4.35 16.05
CA SER A 444 -37.08 5.65 15.97
C SER A 444 -38.58 5.54 15.66
N TRP A 445 -39.05 4.37 15.21
CA TRP A 445 -40.46 4.14 14.88
C TRP A 445 -41.39 4.29 16.09
N ASN A 446 -42.46 5.05 15.95
CA ASN A 446 -43.45 5.29 17.00
C ASN A 446 -44.87 5.15 16.46
N THR A 447 -45.80 4.74 17.32
CA THR A 447 -47.23 4.66 17.01
C THR A 447 -48.05 4.93 18.26
N ASN A 448 -49.30 5.37 18.08
CA ASN A 448 -50.24 5.61 19.18
C ASN A 448 -50.87 4.31 19.71
N ASP A 449 -50.67 3.17 19.03
CA ASP A 449 -51.14 1.86 19.48
C ASP A 449 -50.19 1.25 20.52
N SER A 450 -50.67 1.14 21.76
CA SER A 450 -49.92 0.55 22.88
C SER A 450 -49.49 -0.90 22.62
N THR A 451 -50.28 -1.66 21.85
CA THR A 451 -50.01 -3.06 21.53
C THR A 451 -48.82 -3.17 20.59
N LEU A 452 -48.79 -2.34 19.55
CA LEU A 452 -47.69 -2.30 18.60
C LEU A 452 -46.42 -1.71 19.22
N MET A 453 -46.54 -0.75 20.13
CA MET A 453 -45.40 -0.25 20.90
C MET A 453 -44.80 -1.34 21.80
N SER A 454 -45.62 -2.13 22.50
CA SER A 454 -45.13 -3.29 23.26
C SER A 454 -44.46 -4.33 22.34
N ALA A 455 -45.06 -4.59 21.17
CA ALA A 455 -44.53 -5.52 20.18
C ALA A 455 -43.18 -5.07 19.60
N LYS A 456 -42.98 -3.76 19.35
CA LYS A 456 -41.68 -3.20 18.96
C LYS A 456 -40.60 -3.55 19.99
N HIS A 457 -40.85 -3.30 21.28
CA HIS A 457 -39.89 -3.59 22.34
C HIS A 457 -39.56 -5.08 22.43
N GLN A 458 -40.58 -5.93 22.34
CA GLN A 458 -40.40 -7.38 22.35
C GLN A 458 -39.65 -7.89 21.11
N LEU A 459 -39.89 -7.31 19.94
CA LEU A 459 -39.17 -7.64 18.71
C LEU A 459 -37.68 -7.26 18.83
N ILE A 460 -37.38 -6.08 19.38
CA ILE A 460 -35.99 -5.63 19.64
C ILE A 460 -35.28 -6.61 20.60
N LEU A 461 -35.94 -7.01 21.69
CA LEU A 461 -35.39 -7.98 22.63
C LEU A 461 -35.14 -9.34 21.98
N ALA A 462 -36.11 -9.86 21.21
CA ALA A 462 -35.97 -11.13 20.51
C ALA A 462 -34.83 -11.10 19.48
N LEU A 463 -34.62 -9.97 18.79
CA LEU A 463 -33.49 -9.78 17.88
C LEU A 463 -32.15 -9.73 18.62
N LYS A 464 -32.09 -9.10 19.80
CA LYS A 464 -30.90 -9.12 20.67
C LYS A 464 -30.57 -10.54 21.13
N GLU A 465 -31.54 -11.27 21.68
CA GLU A 465 -31.35 -12.65 22.16
C GLU A 465 -30.85 -13.60 21.07
N LYS A 466 -31.25 -13.35 19.81
CA LYS A 466 -30.77 -14.10 18.63
C LYS A 466 -29.42 -13.62 18.09
N GLY A 467 -28.74 -12.71 18.77
CA GLY A 467 -27.43 -12.15 18.36
C GLY A 467 -27.50 -11.34 17.06
N LYS A 468 -28.67 -10.76 16.75
CA LYS A 468 -28.91 -9.98 15.52
C LYS A 468 -28.68 -8.49 15.70
N ILE A 469 -28.51 -8.04 16.94
CA ILE A 469 -28.15 -6.66 17.31
C ILE A 469 -26.84 -6.72 18.10
N PRO A 470 -25.76 -6.05 17.65
CA PRO A 470 -24.53 -5.93 18.43
C PRO A 470 -24.75 -5.21 19.77
N GLU A 471 -24.05 -5.64 20.82
CA GLU A 471 -24.21 -5.09 22.17
C GLU A 471 -23.95 -3.57 22.23
N SER A 472 -22.97 -3.08 21.48
CA SER A 472 -22.65 -1.64 21.39
C SER A 472 -23.83 -0.81 20.86
N ILE A 473 -24.51 -1.30 19.81
CA ILE A 473 -25.64 -0.62 19.16
C ILE A 473 -26.88 -0.67 20.06
N TYR A 474 -27.10 -1.80 20.73
CA TYR A 474 -28.20 -1.95 21.68
C TYR A 474 -28.05 -1.02 22.90
N ASN A 475 -26.84 -0.89 23.43
CA ASN A 475 -26.57 -0.01 24.56
C ASN A 475 -26.74 1.47 24.19
N GLU A 476 -26.39 1.86 22.96
CA GLU A 476 -26.66 3.23 22.48
C GLU A 476 -28.17 3.51 22.37
N TYR A 477 -28.98 2.50 22.06
CA TYR A 477 -30.44 2.63 22.02
C TYR A 477 -31.06 2.79 23.40
N ILE A 478 -30.68 1.98 24.40
CA ILE A 478 -31.25 2.07 25.76
C ILE A 478 -30.88 3.39 26.46
N ASN A 479 -29.72 3.95 26.12
CA ASN A 479 -29.22 5.18 26.74
C ASN A 479 -29.77 6.46 26.08
N LYS A 480 -30.60 6.34 25.04
CA LYS A 480 -31.41 7.42 24.45
C LYS A 480 -32.83 7.32 24.95
#